data_AF-A0A351Y894-F1
#
_entry.id   AF-A0A351Y894-F1
#
_cell.length_a   1.000
_cell.length_b   1.000
_cell.length_c   1.000
_cell.angle_alpha   90.00
_cell.angle_beta   90.00
_cell.angle_gamma   90.00
#
_symmetry.space_group_name_H-M   'P 1'
#
loop_
_entity.id
_entity.type
_entity.pdbx_description
1 polymer ?
#
loop_
_entity_poly.entity_id
_entity_poly.type
_entity_poly.pdbx_seq_one_letter_code
_entity_poly.pdbx_strand_id
1 'polypeptide(L)'
;MNFYQITAESLTEYMSIGLIIAFAVIVGLLVLSFLSGLFKGWRYGTYRFLFFAVLVLIAFCTLKPISSLLGTLDLSQWVPAGTRIQFNLDVSGTSVAVDASITSLSGTIGEVVTQILKAFDVSMSPEALSSYVTSLVSSFLILILVFIDAILISLLGSLLCFLLWHILFKHFIQKEKRKRKTLRLVSAFEEFAMGAVILAMFVTPFTSIANALSQSFNEASKEDETSLQNKGKEVTPEIYETVKSVVDTYDDSLLSKVFFSWSKDENGKTFDTAFYDFVG
;
A
#
# COMPACT_ATOMS: atom_id res chain seq x y z
N MET A 1 -18.18 13.98 30.19
CA MET A 1 -17.12 13.60 29.23
C MET A 1 -17.83 13.45 27.90
N ASN A 2 -17.77 14.49 27.04
CA ASN A 2 -18.50 14.49 25.78
C ASN A 2 -17.74 13.60 24.79
N PHE A 3 -18.30 12.44 24.48
CA PHE A 3 -17.88 11.67 23.32
C PHE A 3 -18.34 12.48 22.09
N TYR A 4 -17.39 13.00 21.31
CA TYR A 4 -17.70 13.50 19.98
C TYR A 4 -18.26 12.32 19.19
N GLN A 5 -19.57 12.32 18.93
CA GLN A 5 -20.14 11.41 17.94
C GLN A 5 -19.65 11.91 16.58
N ILE A 6 -18.70 11.19 15.99
CA ILE A 6 -18.29 11.40 14.61
C ILE A 6 -19.48 10.96 13.75
N THR A 7 -20.19 11.91 13.16
CA THR A 7 -21.25 11.64 12.17
C THR A 7 -20.61 11.26 10.84
N ALA A 8 -21.31 10.47 10.01
CA ALA A 8 -20.84 10.09 8.68
C ALA A 8 -20.43 11.31 7.81
N GLU A 9 -21.18 12.42 7.95
CA GLU A 9 -20.91 13.70 7.29
C GLU A 9 -19.59 14.34 7.76
N SER A 10 -19.32 14.33 9.07
CA SER A 10 -18.04 14.83 9.59
C SER A 10 -16.86 13.94 9.17
N LEU A 11 -17.05 12.62 9.09
CA LEU A 11 -16.04 11.67 8.64
C LEU A 11 -15.64 11.92 7.18
N THR A 12 -16.61 12.13 6.30
CA THR A 12 -16.37 12.35 4.87
C THR A 12 -15.79 13.71 4.59
N GLU A 13 -16.19 14.75 5.33
CA GLU A 13 -15.54 16.06 5.29
C GLU A 13 -14.05 15.96 5.68
N TYR A 14 -13.73 15.33 6.82
CA TYR A 14 -12.34 15.17 7.25
C TYR A 14 -11.52 14.33 6.27
N MET A 15 -12.12 13.28 5.71
CA MET A 15 -11.44 12.43 4.73
C MET A 15 -11.19 13.18 3.42
N SER A 16 -12.16 13.95 2.93
CA SER A 16 -12.02 14.77 1.72
C SER A 16 -10.88 15.78 1.88
N ILE A 17 -10.84 16.50 3.02
CA ILE A 17 -9.74 17.42 3.36
C ILE A 17 -8.41 16.66 3.42
N GLY A 18 -8.38 15.49 4.07
CA GLY A 18 -7.19 14.64 4.15
C GLY A 18 -6.65 14.22 2.78
N LEU A 19 -7.53 13.81 1.87
CA LEU A 19 -7.18 13.40 0.50
C LEU A 19 -6.68 14.59 -0.33
N ILE A 20 -7.25 15.78 -0.17
CA ILE A 20 -6.77 17.02 -0.82
C ILE A 20 -5.37 17.38 -0.31
N ILE A 21 -5.15 17.33 1.01
CA ILE A 21 -3.84 17.59 1.60
C ILE A 21 -2.83 16.57 1.09
N ALA A 22 -3.16 15.28 1.08
CA ALA A 22 -2.29 14.23 0.55
C ALA A 22 -1.94 14.49 -0.92
N PHE A 23 -2.92 14.82 -1.76
CA PHE A 23 -2.70 15.18 -3.16
C PHE A 23 -1.74 16.37 -3.30
N ALA A 24 -1.99 17.46 -2.58
CA ALA A 24 -1.16 18.67 -2.63
C ALA A 24 0.28 18.40 -2.16
N VAL A 25 0.46 17.57 -1.12
CA VAL A 25 1.78 17.15 -0.63
C VAL A 25 2.51 16.31 -1.68
N ILE A 26 1.85 15.32 -2.30
CA ILE A 26 2.44 14.49 -3.35
C ILE A 26 2.91 15.36 -4.53
N VAL A 27 2.03 16.23 -5.04
CA VAL A 27 2.38 17.15 -6.14
C VAL A 27 3.51 18.09 -5.72
N GLY A 28 3.46 18.64 -4.50
CA GLY A 28 4.51 19.48 -3.95
C GLY A 28 5.87 18.79 -3.89
N LEU A 29 5.92 17.54 -3.41
CA LEU A 29 7.14 16.73 -3.35
C LEU A 29 7.68 16.41 -4.75
N LEU A 30 6.81 16.16 -5.74
CA LEU A 30 7.21 15.95 -7.13
C LEU A 30 7.81 17.22 -7.75
N VAL A 31 7.19 18.38 -7.52
CA VAL A 31 7.71 19.68 -7.96
C VAL A 31 9.06 19.97 -7.29
N LEU A 32 9.19 19.73 -5.98
CA LEU A 32 10.46 19.88 -5.27
C LEU A 32 11.54 18.94 -5.80
N SER A 33 11.18 17.70 -6.15
CA SER A 33 12.10 16.73 -6.74
C SER A 33 12.62 17.23 -8.09
N PHE A 34 11.72 17.69 -8.96
CA PHE A 34 12.05 18.29 -10.25
C PHE A 34 12.96 19.53 -10.09
N LEU A 35 12.58 20.47 -9.23
CA LEU A 35 13.38 21.66 -8.94
C LEU A 35 14.77 21.29 -8.40
N SER A 36 14.86 20.29 -7.52
CA SER A 36 16.14 19.83 -6.99
C SER A 36 17.09 19.36 -8.09
N GLY A 37 16.57 18.67 -9.12
CA GLY A 37 17.35 18.24 -10.27
C GLY A 37 17.85 19.38 -11.13
N LEU A 38 17.04 20.44 -11.30
CA LEU A 38 17.50 21.67 -11.97
C LEU A 38 18.74 22.27 -11.28
N PHE A 39 18.92 22.13 -9.97
CA PHE A 39 20.07 22.72 -9.25
C PHE A 39 21.33 21.83 -9.24
N LYS A 40 21.20 20.53 -9.48
CA LYS A 40 22.29 19.55 -9.33
C LYS A 40 23.11 19.31 -10.61
N GLY A 41 22.47 19.42 -11.78
CA GLY A 41 23.10 19.15 -13.09
C GLY A 41 23.26 17.66 -13.37
N TRP A 42 23.33 17.27 -14.66
CA TRP A 42 23.12 15.87 -15.08
C TRP A 42 24.08 14.86 -14.45
N ARG A 43 25.35 15.19 -14.24
CA ARG A 43 26.32 14.19 -13.72
C ARG A 43 25.95 13.64 -12.34
N TYR A 44 25.44 14.51 -11.46
CA TYR A 44 24.98 14.06 -10.15
C TYR A 44 23.58 13.46 -10.24
N GLY A 45 22.68 14.08 -11.02
CA GLY A 45 21.31 13.59 -11.26
C GLY A 45 21.30 12.18 -11.81
N THR A 46 21.99 11.93 -12.92
CA THR A 46 22.04 10.63 -13.59
C THR A 46 22.71 9.57 -12.71
N TYR A 47 23.78 9.92 -12.00
CA TYR A 47 24.42 9.00 -11.05
C TYR A 47 23.43 8.55 -9.96
N ARG A 48 22.74 9.52 -9.34
CA ARG A 48 21.75 9.23 -8.30
C ARG A 48 20.60 8.41 -8.87
N PHE A 49 20.09 8.79 -10.05
CA PHE A 49 19.03 8.08 -10.73
C PHE A 49 19.38 6.62 -11.03
N LEU A 50 20.54 6.36 -11.63
CA LEU A 50 20.98 4.99 -11.91
C LEU A 50 21.15 4.18 -10.63
N PHE A 51 21.74 4.77 -9.58
CA PHE A 51 21.89 4.10 -8.30
C PHE A 51 20.53 3.74 -7.68
N PHE A 52 19.59 4.69 -7.67
CA PHE A 52 18.23 4.45 -7.18
C PHE A 52 17.48 3.42 -8.02
N ALA A 53 17.61 3.45 -9.35
CA ALA A 53 17.01 2.46 -10.24
C ALA A 53 17.52 1.06 -9.92
N VAL A 54 18.82 0.90 -9.65
CA VAL A 54 19.39 -0.40 -9.21
C VAL A 54 18.83 -0.82 -7.86
N LEU A 55 18.71 0.09 -6.88
CA LEU A 55 18.12 -0.25 -5.58
C LEU A 55 16.65 -0.68 -5.68
N VAL A 56 15.85 0.04 -6.47
CA VAL A 56 14.44 -0.30 -6.72
C VAL A 56 14.33 -1.66 -7.43
N LEU A 57 15.17 -1.92 -8.42
CA LEU A 57 15.22 -3.22 -9.09
C LEU A 57 15.57 -4.35 -8.11
N ILE A 58 16.56 -4.14 -7.24
CA ILE A 58 16.93 -5.11 -6.21
C ILE A 58 15.74 -5.35 -5.28
N ALA A 59 15.10 -4.29 -4.77
CA ALA A 59 13.93 -4.39 -3.91
C ALA A 59 12.82 -5.25 -4.55
N PHE A 60 12.47 -4.95 -5.81
CA PHE A 60 11.46 -5.73 -6.54
C PHE A 60 11.85 -7.19 -6.74
N CYS A 61 13.12 -7.48 -7.07
CA CYS A 61 13.59 -8.86 -7.20
C CYS A 61 13.63 -9.60 -5.85
N THR A 62 13.79 -8.89 -4.73
CA THR A 62 13.88 -9.49 -3.40
C THR A 62 12.55 -9.59 -2.66
N LEU A 63 11.48 -8.94 -3.14
CA LEU A 63 10.17 -8.94 -2.47
C LEU A 63 9.60 -10.34 -2.22
N LYS A 64 9.51 -11.18 -3.27
CA LYS A 64 9.01 -12.56 -3.14
C LYS A 64 9.85 -13.44 -2.20
N PRO A 65 11.19 -13.55 -2.38
CA PRO A 65 11.99 -14.39 -1.48
C PRO A 65 11.99 -13.87 -0.04
N ILE A 66 12.00 -12.55 0.19
CA ILE A 66 11.91 -12.00 1.56
C ILE A 66 10.52 -12.24 2.16
N SER A 67 9.44 -12.04 1.41
CA SER A 67 8.06 -12.31 1.85
C SER A 67 7.89 -13.76 2.29
N SER A 68 8.34 -14.72 1.47
CA SER A 68 8.28 -16.14 1.81
C SER A 68 9.13 -16.52 3.03
N LEU A 69 10.32 -15.92 3.17
CA LEU A 69 11.17 -16.12 4.35
C LEU A 69 10.51 -15.58 5.62
N LEU A 70 9.96 -14.37 5.59
CA LEU A 70 9.24 -13.79 6.74
C LEU A 70 7.95 -14.55 7.06
N GLY A 71 7.23 -15.00 6.02
CA GLY A 71 6.00 -15.77 6.18
C GLY A 71 6.20 -17.15 6.84
N THR A 72 7.36 -17.77 6.60
CA THR A 72 7.73 -19.08 7.14
C THR A 72 8.52 -19.02 8.44
N LEU A 73 8.98 -17.83 8.85
CA LEU A 73 9.73 -17.67 10.09
C LEU A 73 8.85 -18.03 11.28
N ASP A 74 9.27 -19.04 12.03
CA ASP A 74 8.55 -19.51 13.21
C ASP A 74 8.66 -18.48 14.35
N LEU A 75 7.53 -17.90 14.72
CA LEU A 75 7.41 -16.91 15.81
C LEU A 75 7.22 -17.59 17.16
N SER A 76 6.86 -18.87 17.20
CA SER A 76 6.61 -19.61 18.44
C SER A 76 7.83 -19.67 19.34
N GLN A 77 9.03 -19.60 18.77
CA GLN A 77 10.30 -19.56 19.51
C GLN A 77 10.51 -18.25 20.31
N TRP A 78 9.80 -17.18 19.98
CA TRP A 78 9.94 -15.85 20.61
C TRP A 78 8.87 -15.56 21.65
N VAL A 79 7.95 -16.49 21.88
CA VAL A 79 6.76 -16.31 22.72
C VAL A 79 6.62 -17.53 23.64
N PRO A 80 6.09 -17.39 24.87
CA PRO A 80 5.87 -18.52 25.75
C PRO A 80 5.05 -19.63 25.06
N ALA A 81 5.44 -20.88 25.29
CA ALA A 81 4.78 -22.04 24.68
C ALA A 81 3.28 -22.05 25.01
N GLY A 82 2.45 -22.25 23.97
CA GLY A 82 0.98 -22.26 24.11
C GLY A 82 0.33 -20.89 24.11
N THR A 83 1.06 -19.81 23.81
CA THR A 83 0.45 -18.48 23.64
C THR A 83 -0.45 -18.46 22.41
N ARG A 84 -1.69 -18.01 22.60
CA ARG A 84 -2.73 -17.91 21.57
C ARG A 84 -3.24 -16.49 21.49
N ILE A 85 -3.61 -16.06 20.30
CA ILE A 85 -4.26 -14.77 20.05
C ILE A 85 -5.76 -15.02 20.17
N GLN A 86 -6.37 -14.44 21.21
CA GLN A 86 -7.79 -14.59 21.50
C GLN A 86 -8.47 -13.23 21.52
N PHE A 87 -9.45 -13.06 20.66
CA PHE A 87 -10.29 -11.86 20.63
C PHE A 87 -11.65 -12.18 20.02
N ASN A 88 -12.65 -11.41 20.40
CA ASN A 88 -13.97 -11.48 19.79
C ASN A 88 -14.08 -10.35 18.76
N LEU A 89 -14.34 -10.72 17.51
CA LEU A 89 -14.68 -9.81 16.42
C LEU A 89 -16.20 -9.76 16.32
N ASP A 90 -16.80 -8.64 16.68
CA ASP A 90 -18.20 -8.39 16.36
C ASP A 90 -18.29 -7.79 14.96
N VAL A 91 -18.84 -8.54 14.01
CA VAL A 91 -19.13 -8.03 12.68
C VAL A 91 -20.62 -8.19 12.42
N SER A 92 -21.31 -7.06 12.31
CA SER A 92 -22.75 -6.98 12.03
C SER A 92 -23.60 -7.84 12.96
N GLY A 93 -23.31 -7.82 14.27
CA GLY A 93 -24.05 -8.57 15.30
C GLY A 93 -23.69 -10.05 15.38
N THR A 94 -22.71 -10.51 14.61
CA THR A 94 -22.13 -11.85 14.72
C THR A 94 -20.81 -11.76 15.47
N SER A 95 -20.81 -12.24 16.72
CA SER A 95 -19.59 -12.35 17.52
C SER A 95 -18.78 -13.57 17.08
N VAL A 96 -17.65 -13.32 16.44
CA VAL A 96 -16.68 -14.32 16.01
C VAL A 96 -15.59 -14.42 17.06
N ALA A 97 -15.57 -15.52 17.81
CA ALA A 97 -14.46 -15.84 18.68
C ALA A 97 -13.28 -16.32 17.82
N VAL A 98 -12.24 -15.51 17.72
CA VAL A 98 -10.99 -15.85 17.05
C VAL A 98 -10.02 -16.39 18.09
N ASP A 99 -9.49 -17.59 17.86
CA ASP A 99 -8.49 -18.26 18.69
C ASP A 99 -7.38 -18.86 17.81
N ALA A 100 -6.32 -18.09 17.57
CA ALA A 100 -5.23 -18.48 16.68
C ALA A 100 -3.93 -18.79 17.44
N SER A 101 -3.21 -19.81 16.98
CA SER A 101 -1.92 -20.22 17.54
C SER A 101 -0.81 -19.35 16.97
N ILE A 102 0.10 -18.86 17.81
CA ILE A 102 1.30 -18.17 17.32
C ILE A 102 2.27 -19.23 16.79
N THR A 103 2.34 -19.34 15.46
CA THR A 103 3.25 -20.24 14.73
C THR A 103 4.15 -19.40 13.81
N SER A 104 4.10 -19.56 12.50
CA SER A 104 4.74 -18.60 11.58
C SER A 104 3.86 -17.38 11.35
N LEU A 105 4.39 -16.30 10.78
CA LEU A 105 3.58 -15.12 10.45
C LEU A 105 2.44 -15.49 9.49
N SER A 106 2.73 -16.31 8.48
CA SER A 106 1.71 -16.78 7.55
C SER A 106 0.73 -17.76 8.18
N GLY A 107 1.18 -18.65 9.06
CA GLY A 107 0.32 -19.59 9.77
C GLY A 107 -0.64 -18.88 10.73
N THR A 108 -0.11 -17.92 11.51
CA THR A 108 -0.89 -17.15 12.50
C THR A 108 -1.94 -16.29 11.82
N ILE A 109 -1.57 -15.51 10.78
CA ILE A 109 -2.53 -14.69 10.03
C ILE A 109 -3.51 -15.61 9.28
N GLY A 110 -3.04 -16.71 8.70
CA GLY A 110 -3.87 -17.67 7.99
C GLY A 110 -4.96 -18.30 8.87
N GLU A 111 -4.63 -18.67 10.11
CA GLU A 111 -5.60 -19.18 11.08
C GLU A 111 -6.67 -18.13 11.43
N VAL A 112 -6.26 -16.88 11.68
CA VAL A 112 -7.19 -15.77 11.94
C VAL A 112 -8.15 -15.57 10.76
N VAL A 113 -7.62 -15.44 9.54
CA VAL A 113 -8.43 -15.24 8.33
C VAL A 113 -9.37 -16.42 8.09
N THR A 114 -8.90 -17.66 8.28
CA THR A 114 -9.71 -18.86 8.09
C THR A 114 -10.90 -18.91 9.06
N GLN A 115 -10.68 -18.55 10.34
CA GLN A 115 -11.75 -18.51 11.33
C GLN A 115 -12.79 -17.42 11.04
N ILE A 116 -12.33 -16.27 10.57
CA ILE A 116 -13.20 -15.18 10.12
C ILE A 116 -14.06 -15.65 8.92
N LEU A 117 -13.44 -16.21 7.87
CA LEU A 117 -14.17 -16.66 6.67
C LEU A 117 -15.17 -17.78 6.96
N LYS A 118 -14.83 -18.72 7.85
CA LYS A 118 -15.76 -19.77 8.31
C LYS A 118 -16.94 -19.20 9.09
N ALA A 119 -16.72 -18.17 9.91
CA ALA A 119 -17.79 -17.52 10.64
C ALA A 119 -18.78 -16.76 9.73
N PHE A 120 -18.33 -16.34 8.55
CA PHE A 120 -19.19 -15.74 7.52
C PHE A 120 -19.87 -16.75 6.59
N ASP A 121 -19.74 -18.06 6.84
CA ASP A 121 -20.34 -19.13 6.04
C ASP A 121 -19.93 -19.10 4.55
N VAL A 122 -18.66 -18.70 4.29
CA VAL A 122 -18.11 -18.70 2.93
C VAL A 122 -18.01 -20.15 2.42
N SER A 123 -18.88 -20.50 1.48
CA SER A 123 -18.95 -21.84 0.89
C SER A 123 -17.84 -22.05 -0.15
N MET A 124 -16.67 -22.46 0.32
CA MET A 124 -15.53 -22.86 -0.52
C MET A 124 -15.07 -24.27 -0.15
N SER A 125 -14.50 -24.99 -1.13
CA SER A 125 -13.82 -26.26 -0.82
C SER A 125 -12.61 -26.00 0.09
N PRO A 126 -12.20 -26.96 0.94
CA PRO A 126 -11.05 -26.80 1.83
C PRO A 126 -9.77 -26.38 1.10
N GLU A 127 -9.54 -26.91 -0.11
CA GLU A 127 -8.37 -26.59 -0.93
C GLU A 127 -8.44 -25.16 -1.48
N ALA A 128 -9.61 -24.73 -1.95
CA ALA A 128 -9.81 -23.37 -2.46
C ALA A 128 -9.65 -22.33 -1.35
N LEU A 129 -10.19 -22.62 -0.16
CA LEU A 129 -10.03 -21.76 1.02
C LEU A 129 -8.56 -21.63 1.43
N SER A 130 -7.81 -22.75 1.49
CA SER A 130 -6.39 -22.74 1.84
C SER A 130 -5.55 -21.93 0.85
N SER A 131 -5.81 -22.09 -0.45
CA SER A 131 -5.12 -21.33 -1.50
C SER A 131 -5.44 -19.84 -1.40
N TYR A 132 -6.71 -19.48 -1.22
CA TYR A 132 -7.16 -18.10 -1.08
C TYR A 132 -6.49 -17.41 0.13
N VAL A 133 -6.50 -18.07 1.29
CA VAL A 133 -5.87 -17.54 2.51
C VAL A 133 -4.37 -17.36 2.32
N THR A 134 -3.69 -18.31 1.67
CA THR A 134 -2.25 -18.21 1.41
C THR A 134 -1.93 -17.05 0.47
N SER A 135 -2.71 -16.88 -0.60
CA SER A 135 -2.59 -15.74 -1.51
C SER A 135 -2.82 -14.42 -0.78
N LEU A 136 -3.88 -14.31 0.03
CA LEU A 136 -4.21 -13.10 0.78
C LEU A 136 -3.10 -12.72 1.77
N VAL A 137 -2.57 -13.70 2.50
CA VAL A 137 -1.47 -13.50 3.45
C VAL A 137 -0.20 -13.06 2.73
N SER A 138 0.18 -13.75 1.65
CA SER A 138 1.34 -13.34 0.84
C SER A 138 1.18 -11.93 0.30
N SER A 139 -0.05 -11.56 -0.08
CA SER A 139 -0.39 -10.22 -0.55
C SER A 139 -0.16 -9.16 0.48
N PHE A 140 -0.68 -9.40 1.68
CA PHE A 140 -0.53 -8.51 2.79
C PHE A 140 0.94 -8.31 3.19
N LEU A 141 1.74 -9.38 3.18
CA LEU A 141 3.17 -9.30 3.49
C LEU A 141 3.97 -8.52 2.44
N ILE A 142 3.70 -8.74 1.16
CA ILE A 142 4.34 -7.99 0.06
C ILE A 142 3.97 -6.51 0.14
N LEU A 143 2.72 -6.18 0.48
CA LEU A 143 2.27 -4.81 0.66
C LEU A 143 3.08 -4.08 1.74
N ILE A 144 3.27 -4.72 2.90
CA ILE A 144 4.06 -4.18 4.01
C ILE A 144 5.53 -4.04 3.59
N LEU A 145 6.08 -5.03 2.89
CA LEU A 145 7.47 -4.98 2.44
C LEU A 145 7.73 -3.86 1.44
N VAL A 146 6.83 -3.61 0.48
CA VAL A 146 6.94 -2.47 -0.46
C VAL A 146 7.00 -1.15 0.31
N PHE A 147 6.19 -0.99 1.36
CA PHE A 147 6.22 0.19 2.21
C PHE A 147 7.54 0.33 2.97
N ILE A 148 8.04 -0.77 3.55
CA ILE A 148 9.35 -0.79 4.23
C ILE A 148 10.47 -0.44 3.25
N ASP A 149 10.48 -1.03 2.05
CA ASP A 149 11.46 -0.73 1.01
C ASP A 149 11.41 0.73 0.58
N ALA A 150 10.24 1.35 0.49
CA ALA A 150 10.10 2.77 0.20
C ALA A 150 10.83 3.64 1.24
N ILE A 151 10.69 3.30 2.53
CA ILE A 151 11.39 3.97 3.64
C ILE A 151 12.90 3.73 3.55
N LEU A 152 13.32 2.47 3.37
CA LEU A 152 14.74 2.10 3.33
C LEU A 152 15.44 2.74 2.12
N ILE A 153 14.85 2.69 0.94
CA ILE A 153 15.40 3.30 -0.28
C ILE A 153 15.45 4.83 -0.12
N SER A 154 14.39 5.45 0.41
CA SER A 154 14.35 6.90 0.61
C SER A 154 15.42 7.38 1.59
N LEU A 155 15.54 6.73 2.75
CA LEU A 155 16.48 7.12 3.82
C LEU A 155 17.89 6.60 3.57
N LEU A 156 18.06 5.27 3.55
CA LEU A 156 19.37 4.62 3.44
C LEU A 156 19.92 4.71 2.02
N GLY A 157 19.07 4.60 0.99
CA GLY A 157 19.49 4.76 -0.40
C GLY A 157 20.03 6.18 -0.68
N SER A 158 19.37 7.21 -0.13
CA SER A 158 19.88 8.59 -0.23
C SER A 158 21.22 8.76 0.49
N LEU A 159 21.36 8.19 1.68
CA LEU A 159 22.60 8.24 2.45
C LEU A 159 23.74 7.51 1.73
N LEU A 160 23.51 6.30 1.26
CA LEU A 160 24.48 5.49 0.51
C LEU A 160 24.90 6.20 -0.79
N CYS A 161 23.95 6.76 -1.53
CA CYS A 161 24.23 7.54 -2.72
C CYS A 161 25.16 8.73 -2.40
N PHE A 162 24.88 9.46 -1.32
CA PHE A 162 25.70 10.58 -0.88
C PHE A 162 27.12 10.14 -0.50
N LEU A 163 27.26 9.04 0.25
CA LEU A 163 28.55 8.48 0.66
C LEU A 163 29.37 8.03 -0.54
N LEU A 164 28.79 7.22 -1.43
CA LEU A 164 29.46 6.71 -2.63
C LEU A 164 29.85 7.82 -3.60
N TRP A 165 29.03 8.89 -3.71
CA TRP A 165 29.39 10.06 -4.48
C TRP A 165 30.68 10.71 -3.94
N HIS A 166 30.81 10.84 -2.62
CA HIS A 166 31.96 11.49 -1.99
C HIS A 166 33.21 10.61 -1.96
N ILE A 167 33.05 9.30 -1.78
CA ILE A 167 34.17 8.36 -1.65
C ILE A 167 34.71 7.95 -3.02
N LEU A 168 33.84 7.55 -3.96
CA LEU A 168 34.25 7.03 -5.27
C LEU A 168 34.21 8.11 -6.34
N PHE A 169 33.03 8.70 -6.57
CA PHE A 169 32.81 9.54 -7.75
C PHE A 169 33.60 10.86 -7.72
N LYS A 170 33.81 11.40 -6.52
CA LYS A 170 34.66 12.57 -6.30
C LYS A 170 36.16 12.27 -6.51
N HIS A 171 36.58 11.01 -6.52
CA HIS A 171 37.95 10.66 -6.85
C HIS A 171 38.15 10.57 -8.37
N PHE A 172 37.18 9.99 -9.10
CA PHE A 172 37.30 9.74 -10.53
C PHE A 172 37.01 10.97 -11.43
N ILE A 173 36.18 11.92 -10.99
CA ILE A 173 35.81 13.09 -11.82
C ILE A 173 36.56 14.36 -11.40
N GLN A 174 37.30 14.93 -12.35
CA GLN A 174 38.00 16.21 -12.21
C GLN A 174 37.07 17.35 -11.74
N LYS A 175 37.60 18.21 -10.86
CA LYS A 175 36.84 19.28 -10.17
C LYS A 175 36.14 20.25 -11.15
N GLU A 176 36.77 20.55 -12.28
CA GLU A 176 36.22 21.43 -13.32
C GLU A 176 34.98 20.85 -13.98
N LYS A 177 35.00 19.56 -14.31
CA LYS A 177 33.85 18.85 -14.90
C LYS A 177 32.71 18.75 -13.89
N ARG A 178 32.98 18.54 -12.60
CA ARG A 178 31.92 18.47 -11.57
C ARG A 178 31.17 19.78 -11.36
N LYS A 179 31.83 20.92 -11.50
CA LYS A 179 31.22 22.25 -11.27
C LYS A 179 30.37 22.74 -12.44
N ARG A 180 30.50 22.15 -13.63
CA ARG A 180 29.68 22.51 -14.80
C ARG A 180 28.28 21.93 -14.67
N LYS A 181 27.29 22.79 -14.44
CA LYS A 181 25.86 22.43 -14.37
C LYS A 181 25.22 22.44 -15.77
N THR A 182 25.65 21.53 -16.64
CA THR A 182 25.04 21.35 -17.98
C THR A 182 23.85 20.40 -17.91
N LEU A 183 22.99 20.39 -18.94
CA LEU A 183 21.86 19.46 -19.07
C LEU A 183 20.96 19.41 -17.81
N ARG A 184 20.60 20.59 -17.28
CA ARG A 184 19.85 20.73 -16.03
C ARG A 184 18.43 20.15 -16.13
N LEU A 185 17.81 20.25 -17.31
CA LEU A 185 16.49 19.67 -17.57
C LEU A 185 16.51 18.13 -17.50
N VAL A 186 17.55 17.48 -18.04
CA VAL A 186 17.71 16.02 -17.95
C VAL A 186 17.74 15.58 -16.48
N SER A 187 18.57 16.26 -15.67
CA SER A 187 18.63 16.01 -14.23
C SER A 187 17.30 16.27 -13.50
N ALA A 188 16.49 17.21 -13.98
CA ALA A 188 15.18 17.51 -13.39
C ALA A 188 14.17 16.39 -13.66
N PHE A 189 14.13 15.87 -14.89
CA PHE A 189 13.30 14.72 -15.23
C PHE A 189 13.74 13.43 -14.52
N GLU A 190 15.05 13.19 -14.39
CA GLU A 190 15.59 12.06 -13.64
C GLU A 190 15.19 12.10 -12.15
N GLU A 191 15.31 13.26 -11.51
CA GLU A 191 14.92 13.43 -10.10
C GLU A 191 13.40 13.40 -9.91
N PHE A 192 12.63 13.92 -10.88
CA PHE A 192 11.18 13.76 -10.89
C PHE A 192 10.77 12.29 -11.01
N ALA A 193 11.35 11.54 -11.95
CA ALA A 193 11.04 10.12 -12.14
C ALA A 193 11.38 9.30 -10.88
N MET A 194 12.53 9.56 -10.26
CA MET A 194 12.90 8.95 -8.98
C MET A 194 11.92 9.29 -7.86
N GLY A 195 11.55 10.57 -7.72
CA GLY A 195 10.57 11.01 -6.75
C GLY A 195 9.20 10.35 -6.97
N ALA A 196 8.76 10.23 -8.22
CA ALA A 196 7.52 9.57 -8.59
C ALA A 196 7.52 8.08 -8.23
N VAL A 197 8.62 7.35 -8.50
CA VAL A 197 8.73 5.94 -8.14
C VAL A 197 8.68 5.75 -6.62
N ILE A 198 9.44 6.54 -5.86
CA ILE A 198 9.44 6.45 -4.38
C ILE A 198 8.06 6.77 -3.82
N LEU A 199 7.42 7.84 -4.30
CA LEU A 199 6.07 8.22 -3.88
C LEU A 199 5.04 7.17 -4.25
N ALA A 200 5.14 6.56 -5.44
CA ALA A 200 4.28 5.44 -5.81
C ALA A 200 4.42 4.29 -4.81
N MET A 201 5.65 3.87 -4.46
CA MET A 201 5.87 2.81 -3.46
C MET A 201 5.29 3.16 -2.07
N PHE A 202 5.26 4.45 -1.70
CA PHE A 202 4.63 4.91 -0.45
C PHE A 202 3.10 4.92 -0.50
N VAL A 203 2.52 5.27 -1.64
CA VAL A 203 1.07 5.51 -1.79
C VAL A 203 0.32 4.24 -2.18
N THR A 204 0.93 3.36 -2.98
CA THR A 204 0.37 2.09 -3.46
C THR A 204 -0.26 1.23 -2.37
N PRO A 205 0.34 1.06 -1.17
CA PRO A 205 -0.28 0.30 -0.08
C PRO A 205 -1.64 0.84 0.36
N PHE A 206 -1.75 2.16 0.47
CA PHE A 206 -2.98 2.82 0.93
C PHE A 206 -4.06 2.80 -0.15
N THR A 207 -3.66 2.98 -1.41
CA THR A 207 -4.61 3.02 -2.53
C THR A 207 -5.12 1.64 -2.87
N SER A 208 -4.30 0.60 -2.77
CA SER A 208 -4.75 -0.78 -2.96
C SER A 208 -5.84 -1.15 -1.95
N ILE A 209 -5.68 -0.76 -0.68
CA ILE A 209 -6.71 -0.98 0.35
C ILE A 209 -7.99 -0.20 0.02
N ALA A 210 -7.87 1.09 -0.33
CA ALA A 210 -9.02 1.92 -0.66
C ALA A 210 -9.77 1.44 -1.93
N ASN A 211 -9.03 1.03 -2.96
CA ASN A 211 -9.57 0.45 -4.19
C ASN A 211 -10.25 -0.89 -3.94
N ALA A 212 -9.66 -1.78 -3.13
CA ALA A 212 -10.28 -3.05 -2.76
C ALA A 212 -11.60 -2.85 -1.98
N LEU A 213 -11.62 -1.88 -1.05
CA LEU A 213 -12.84 -1.50 -0.33
C LEU A 213 -13.90 -0.92 -1.27
N SER A 214 -13.53 -0.01 -2.18
CA SER A 214 -14.44 0.54 -3.19
C SER A 214 -15.02 -0.55 -4.09
N GLN A 215 -14.19 -1.44 -4.61
CA GLN A 215 -14.61 -2.52 -5.51
C GLN A 215 -15.58 -3.47 -4.79
N SER A 216 -15.20 -3.97 -3.62
CA SER A 216 -16.05 -4.90 -2.85
C SER A 216 -17.41 -4.29 -2.49
N PHE A 217 -17.45 -3.00 -2.16
CA PHE A 217 -18.69 -2.29 -1.88
C PHE A 217 -19.56 -2.11 -3.13
N ASN A 218 -18.95 -1.73 -4.26
CA ASN A 218 -19.65 -1.53 -5.53
C ASN A 218 -20.20 -2.84 -6.13
N GLU A 219 -19.49 -3.95 -5.94
CA GLU A 219 -19.96 -5.29 -6.34
C GLU A 219 -21.12 -5.75 -5.45
N ALA A 220 -20.99 -5.64 -4.13
CA ALA A 220 -22.07 -5.95 -3.20
C ALA A 220 -23.34 -5.12 -3.47
N SER A 221 -23.20 -3.79 -3.66
CA SER A 221 -24.32 -2.88 -3.94
C SER A 221 -25.08 -3.23 -5.23
N LYS A 222 -24.40 -3.76 -6.25
CA LYS A 222 -25.03 -4.21 -7.50
C LYS A 222 -25.82 -5.52 -7.37
N GLU A 223 -25.36 -6.45 -6.53
CA GLU A 223 -26.11 -7.68 -6.21
C GLU A 223 -27.30 -7.41 -5.26
N ASP A 224 -27.23 -6.31 -4.51
CA ASP A 224 -28.14 -5.98 -3.43
C ASP A 224 -29.35 -5.11 -3.81
N GLU A 225 -29.38 -4.48 -4.99
CA GLU A 225 -30.57 -3.74 -5.48
C GLU A 225 -31.82 -4.65 -5.61
N THR A 226 -31.63 -5.98 -5.73
CA THR A 226 -32.72 -6.96 -5.76
C THR A 226 -32.79 -7.87 -4.52
N SER A 227 -31.80 -7.86 -3.63
CA SER A 227 -31.69 -8.85 -2.53
C SER A 227 -31.65 -8.28 -1.10
N LEU A 228 -31.46 -6.96 -0.91
CA LEU A 228 -31.52 -6.31 0.41
C LEU A 228 -32.92 -6.22 1.03
N GLN A 229 -33.99 -6.40 0.26
CA GLN A 229 -35.34 -6.48 0.85
C GLN A 229 -35.67 -7.88 1.41
N ASN A 230 -34.92 -8.92 1.07
CA ASN A 230 -35.32 -10.31 1.35
C ASN A 230 -34.33 -11.14 2.19
N LYS A 231 -33.19 -10.60 2.60
CA LYS A 231 -32.32 -11.25 3.59
C LYS A 231 -32.13 -10.33 4.79
N GLY A 232 -32.93 -10.57 5.83
CA GLY A 232 -32.88 -9.90 7.12
C GLY A 232 -31.58 -10.13 7.91
N LYS A 233 -30.45 -9.70 7.36
CA LYS A 233 -29.26 -9.34 8.14
C LYS A 233 -29.18 -7.82 8.08
N GLU A 234 -29.61 -7.20 9.16
CA GLU A 234 -29.62 -5.76 9.36
C GLU A 234 -28.19 -5.20 9.28
N VAL A 235 -27.70 -4.90 8.08
CA VAL A 235 -26.76 -3.79 7.95
C VAL A 235 -27.61 -2.56 8.21
N THR A 236 -27.45 -1.94 9.38
CA THR A 236 -28.15 -0.71 9.71
C THR A 236 -27.95 0.29 8.56
N PRO A 237 -29.00 0.97 8.06
CA PRO A 237 -28.89 1.92 6.95
C PRO A 237 -27.73 2.92 7.13
N GLU A 238 -27.46 3.31 8.38
CA GLU A 238 -26.37 4.20 8.77
C GLU A 238 -24.97 3.66 8.45
N ILE A 239 -24.71 2.35 8.63
CA ILE A 239 -23.41 1.75 8.32
C ILE A 239 -23.22 1.67 6.80
N TYR A 240 -24.26 1.28 6.07
CA TYR A 240 -24.24 1.24 4.61
C TYR A 240 -24.01 2.64 4.03
N GLU A 241 -24.73 3.66 4.51
CA GLU A 241 -24.54 5.05 4.10
C GLU A 241 -23.16 5.59 4.46
N THR A 242 -22.61 5.22 5.62
CA THR A 242 -21.25 5.62 6.02
C THR A 242 -20.19 4.99 5.11
N VAL A 243 -20.27 3.68 4.85
CA VAL A 243 -19.32 2.99 3.96
C VAL A 243 -19.45 3.51 2.53
N LYS A 244 -20.68 3.69 2.03
CA LYS A 244 -20.94 4.30 0.72
C LYS A 244 -20.31 5.68 0.62
N SER A 245 -20.55 6.53 1.60
CA SER A 245 -20.04 7.91 1.60
C SER A 245 -18.50 7.94 1.65
N VAL A 246 -17.87 7.02 2.37
CA VAL A 246 -16.41 6.86 2.37
C VAL A 246 -15.88 6.41 1.01
N VAL A 247 -16.51 5.40 0.39
CA VAL A 247 -16.13 4.91 -0.94
C VAL A 247 -16.27 6.01 -1.99
N ASP A 248 -17.44 6.66 -2.04
CA ASP A 248 -17.74 7.74 -2.99
C ASP A 248 -16.74 8.90 -2.83
N THR A 249 -16.44 9.32 -1.60
CA THR A 249 -15.49 10.41 -1.34
C THR A 249 -14.06 10.06 -1.79
N TYR A 250 -13.64 8.79 -1.65
CA TYR A 250 -12.35 8.34 -2.17
C TYR A 250 -12.33 8.32 -3.70
N ASP A 251 -13.32 7.69 -4.34
CA ASP A 251 -13.40 7.59 -5.81
C ASP A 251 -13.54 8.96 -6.47
N ASP A 252 -14.23 9.91 -5.82
CA ASP A 252 -14.37 11.27 -6.32
C ASP A 252 -13.16 12.17 -6.06
N SER A 253 -12.22 11.74 -5.23
CA SER A 253 -11.05 12.53 -4.87
C SER A 253 -10.11 12.76 -6.07
N LEU A 254 -9.45 13.92 -6.09
CA LEU A 254 -8.42 14.24 -7.08
C LEU A 254 -7.24 13.25 -7.02
N LEU A 255 -6.94 12.74 -5.83
CA LEU A 255 -5.90 11.74 -5.63
C LEU A 255 -6.22 10.45 -6.42
N SER A 256 -7.43 9.91 -6.24
CA SER A 256 -7.88 8.73 -6.98
C SER A 256 -7.91 9.01 -8.48
N LYS A 257 -8.60 10.10 -8.90
CA LYS A 257 -8.79 10.46 -10.31
C LYS A 257 -7.48 10.66 -11.09
N VAL A 258 -6.50 11.34 -10.49
CA VAL A 258 -5.24 11.70 -11.20
C VAL A 258 -4.24 10.56 -11.19
N PHE A 259 -4.11 9.83 -10.07
CA PHE A 259 -3.02 8.87 -9.91
C PHE A 259 -3.42 7.41 -10.18
N PHE A 260 -4.69 7.04 -10.04
CA PHE A 260 -5.11 5.63 -10.05
C PHE A 260 -6.25 5.33 -11.03
N SER A 261 -7.28 6.18 -11.11
CA SER A 261 -8.48 5.91 -11.91
C SER A 261 -8.23 5.78 -13.41
N TRP A 262 -7.17 6.41 -13.95
CA TRP A 262 -6.80 6.29 -15.37
C TRP A 262 -6.36 4.87 -15.76
N SER A 263 -6.07 4.02 -14.78
CA SER A 263 -5.57 2.66 -14.96
C SER A 263 -6.58 1.57 -14.61
N LYS A 264 -7.84 1.94 -14.36
CA LYS A 264 -8.93 0.97 -14.12
C LYS A 264 -9.15 0.14 -15.40
N ASP A 265 -9.00 -1.18 -15.30
CA ASP A 265 -9.32 -2.13 -16.36
C ASP A 265 -10.84 -2.38 -16.44
N GLU A 266 -11.29 -3.22 -17.38
CA GLU A 266 -12.71 -3.56 -17.58
C GLU A 266 -13.35 -4.23 -16.35
N ASN A 267 -12.54 -4.76 -15.42
CA ASN A 267 -12.95 -5.35 -14.16
C ASN A 267 -12.80 -4.39 -12.96
N GLY A 268 -12.45 -3.12 -13.21
CA GLY A 268 -12.25 -2.09 -12.18
C GLY A 268 -10.91 -2.16 -11.45
N LYS A 269 -9.98 -3.07 -11.84
CA LYS A 269 -8.65 -3.16 -11.23
C LYS A 269 -7.77 -2.02 -11.72
N THR A 270 -7.17 -1.29 -10.78
CA THR A 270 -6.21 -0.21 -11.04
C THR A 270 -4.77 -0.73 -11.18
N PHE A 271 -3.85 0.08 -11.72
CA PHE A 271 -2.44 -0.26 -11.93
C PHE A 271 -1.73 -0.66 -10.63
N ASP A 272 -2.07 -0.07 -9.49
CA ASP A 272 -1.54 -0.48 -8.19
C ASP A 272 -1.99 -1.90 -7.81
N THR A 273 -3.23 -2.27 -8.12
CA THR A 273 -3.74 -3.64 -7.96
C THR A 273 -3.13 -4.62 -8.96
N ALA A 274 -2.91 -4.20 -10.21
CA ALA A 274 -2.27 -5.03 -11.24
C ALA A 274 -0.75 -5.20 -11.02
N PHE A 275 -0.07 -4.15 -10.55
CA PHE A 275 1.33 -4.21 -10.13
C PHE A 275 1.48 -5.16 -8.94
N TYR A 276 0.54 -5.11 -8.01
CA TYR A 276 0.46 -6.04 -6.90
C TYR A 276 0.28 -7.48 -7.39
N ASP A 277 -0.67 -7.77 -8.29
CA ASP A 277 -0.88 -9.10 -8.89
C ASP A 277 0.36 -9.61 -9.65
N PHE A 278 1.19 -8.72 -10.21
CA PHE A 278 2.43 -9.08 -10.90
C PHE A 278 3.60 -9.37 -9.94
N VAL A 279 3.68 -8.65 -8.82
CA VAL A 279 4.73 -8.79 -7.80
C VAL A 279 4.37 -9.83 -6.73
N GLY A 280 3.09 -10.17 -6.56
CA GLY A 280 2.56 -11.35 -5.84
C GLY A 280 2.87 -12.65 -6.56
#